data_AF-A0A7X8JZR6-F1
#
_entry.id   AF-A0A7X8JZR6-F1
#
_cell.length_a   1.000
_cell.length_b   1.000
_cell.length_c   1.000
_cell.angle_alpha   90.00
_cell.angle_beta   90.00
_cell.angle_gamma   90.00
#
_symmetry.space_group_name_H-M   'P 1'
#
loop_
_entity.id
_entity.type
_entity.pdbx_description
1 polymer ?
#
loop_
_entity_poly.entity_id
_entity_poly.type
_entity_poly.pdbx_seq_one_letter_code
_entity_poly.pdbx_strand_id
1 'polypeptide(L)'
;MKNKILERAHSGKFKRKHYSKNTIDTISKSNLVQLFIWLDESKVILKNKLFKVAGNEKYIIYEHFVYNHYNGELFTPLQALEEFFGLLFPQQAYILNYFYYKVNKGDIEDYIKTNYRLPSQTTPIACDVDLNYIIYEDGFVAPESHYFYTRAIAYLYNNRKIDRDIILNFINQGFLKMDTTNNNLCFITYKDALAKDDIIAITKKGTTSSEYKNNLLKEHYTGFFYAKKDLLETKNFETVYVFESCVDLMSF
;
A
#
# COMPACT_ATOMS: atom_id res chain seq x y z
N MET A 1 5.82 18.50 23.50
CA MET A 1 6.99 19.34 23.85
C MET A 1 7.81 19.50 22.58
N LYS A 2 8.11 20.73 22.11
CA LYS A 2 8.75 20.93 20.79
C LYS A 2 10.17 20.34 20.76
N ASN A 3 10.48 19.54 19.74
CA ASN A 3 11.79 18.93 19.59
C ASN A 3 12.83 19.99 19.19
N LYS A 4 13.83 20.22 20.04
CA LYS A 4 14.91 21.21 19.84
C LYS A 4 15.69 20.99 18.54
N ILE A 5 15.77 19.75 18.02
CA ILE A 5 16.45 19.46 16.76
C ILE A 5 15.64 19.96 15.57
N LEU A 6 14.32 19.76 15.59
CA LEU A 6 13.41 20.29 14.58
C LEU A 6 13.43 21.83 14.56
N GLU A 7 13.42 22.47 15.73
CA GLU A 7 13.56 23.93 15.85
C GLU A 7 14.90 24.45 15.29
N ARG A 8 16.00 23.74 15.57
CA ARG A 8 17.32 24.08 15.01
C ARG A 8 17.36 23.92 13.49
N ALA A 9 16.72 22.89 12.96
CA ALA A 9 16.62 22.66 11.52
C ALA A 9 15.84 23.81 10.85
N HIS A 10 14.65 24.16 11.34
CA HIS A 10 13.86 25.26 10.78
C HIS A 10 14.56 26.63 10.90
N SER A 11 15.21 26.90 12.03
CA SER A 11 15.96 28.15 12.22
C SER A 11 17.27 28.24 11.45
N GLY A 12 17.70 27.16 10.77
CA GLY A 12 18.98 27.10 10.05
C GLY A 12 20.21 27.11 10.96
N LYS A 13 20.04 27.01 12.28
CA LYS A 13 21.12 27.08 13.29
C LYS A 13 21.77 25.71 13.51
N PHE A 14 22.15 25.04 12.43
CA PHE A 14 22.88 23.77 12.45
C PHE A 14 24.13 23.85 11.56
N LYS A 15 25.15 23.06 11.92
CA LYS A 15 26.38 23.01 11.12
C LYS A 15 26.07 22.31 9.79
N ARG A 16 26.11 23.06 8.69
CA ARG A 16 26.07 22.50 7.35
C ARG A 16 27.29 21.61 7.14
N LYS A 17 27.07 20.40 6.65
CA LYS A 17 28.11 19.45 6.33
C LYS A 17 27.93 18.98 4.89
N HIS A 18 29.04 18.63 4.26
CA HIS A 18 28.98 17.84 3.04
C HIS A 18 28.61 16.40 3.41
N TYR A 19 27.60 15.84 2.74
CA TYR A 19 27.17 14.46 2.91
C TYR A 19 27.50 13.70 1.64
N SER A 20 28.32 12.64 1.77
CA SER A 20 28.57 11.75 0.65
C SER A 20 27.29 10.98 0.28
N LYS A 21 27.19 10.50 -0.96
CA LYS A 21 26.09 9.64 -1.40
C LYS A 21 25.90 8.43 -0.46
N ASN A 22 26.99 7.73 -0.12
CA ASN A 22 26.93 6.61 0.82
C ASN A 22 26.38 7.01 2.20
N THR A 23 26.71 8.20 2.69
CA THR A 23 26.16 8.71 3.95
C THR A 23 24.66 8.95 3.83
N ILE A 24 24.21 9.56 2.73
CA ILE A 24 22.79 9.79 2.46
C ILE A 24 22.04 8.45 2.35
N ASP A 25 22.57 7.50 1.60
CA ASP A 25 21.98 6.17 1.44
C ASP A 25 21.89 5.42 2.77
N THR A 26 22.86 5.63 3.68
CA THR A 26 22.87 5.02 5.02
C THR A 26 21.80 5.64 5.92
N ILE A 27 21.76 6.97 6.04
CA ILE A 27 20.81 7.65 6.93
C ILE A 27 19.37 7.55 6.41
N SER A 28 19.18 7.32 5.11
CA SER A 28 17.86 7.09 4.50
C SER A 28 17.29 5.70 4.78
N LYS A 29 17.96 4.88 5.62
CA LYS A 29 17.42 3.61 6.14
C LYS A 29 16.80 3.75 7.53
N SER A 30 16.71 4.98 8.07
CA SER A 30 16.10 5.23 9.37
C SER A 30 14.64 4.75 9.43
N ASN A 31 14.25 4.19 10.59
CA ASN A 31 12.87 3.84 10.88
C ASN A 31 12.00 5.11 10.95
N LEU A 32 11.11 5.29 9.97
CA LEU A 32 10.28 6.48 9.80
C LEU A 32 9.20 6.62 10.87
N VAL A 33 8.63 5.52 11.35
CA VAL A 33 7.67 5.56 12.47
C VAL A 33 8.34 6.16 13.70
N GLN A 34 9.51 5.62 14.07
CA GLN A 34 10.30 6.15 15.18
C GLN A 34 10.74 7.58 14.94
N LEU A 35 11.15 7.91 13.71
CA LEU A 35 11.57 9.27 13.34
C LEU A 35 10.43 10.27 13.53
N PHE A 36 9.24 9.98 12.99
CA PHE A 36 8.09 10.89 13.06
C PHE A 36 7.66 11.11 14.51
N ILE A 37 7.56 10.05 15.31
CA ILE A 37 7.20 10.13 16.73
C ILE A 37 8.24 10.94 17.51
N TRP A 38 9.53 10.68 17.26
CA TRP A 38 10.60 11.43 17.90
C TRP A 38 10.62 12.91 17.50
N LEU A 39 10.37 13.21 16.23
CA LEU A 39 10.48 14.57 15.69
C LEU A 39 9.28 15.43 16.09
N ASP A 40 8.06 14.91 15.88
CA ASP A 40 6.79 15.53 16.26
C ASP A 40 5.68 14.47 16.31
N GLU A 41 5.42 13.95 17.51
CA GLU A 41 4.35 12.98 17.76
C GLU A 41 2.97 13.44 17.25
N SER A 42 2.69 14.75 17.23
CA SER A 42 1.40 15.27 16.75
C SER A 42 1.17 15.04 15.26
N LYS A 43 2.21 14.68 14.51
CA LYS A 43 2.15 14.30 13.09
C LYS A 43 1.79 12.83 12.89
N VAL A 44 1.62 12.06 13.96
CA VAL A 44 1.36 10.63 13.90
C VAL A 44 0.04 10.31 14.59
N ILE A 45 -0.81 9.56 13.91
CA ILE A 45 -1.97 8.92 14.52
C ILE A 45 -1.88 7.41 14.33
N LEU A 46 -2.35 6.65 15.31
CA LEU A 46 -2.58 5.22 15.14
C LEU A 46 -4.06 4.99 14.88
N LYS A 47 -4.39 4.52 13.68
CA LYS A 47 -5.76 4.19 13.29
C LYS A 47 -5.75 2.87 12.55
N ASN A 48 -6.66 1.97 12.92
CA ASN A 48 -6.74 0.61 12.37
C ASN A 48 -5.42 -0.15 12.48
N LYS A 49 -4.71 -0.01 13.62
CA LYS A 49 -3.40 -0.63 13.89
C LYS A 49 -2.26 -0.17 12.97
N LEU A 50 -2.45 0.87 12.17
CA LEU A 50 -1.42 1.45 11.31
C LEU A 50 -1.08 2.87 11.74
N PHE A 51 0.19 3.22 11.65
CA PHE A 51 0.67 4.59 11.83
C PHE A 51 0.35 5.38 10.56
N LYS A 52 -0.34 6.50 10.71
CA LYS A 52 -0.76 7.37 9.61
C LYS A 52 -0.34 8.81 9.91
N VAL A 53 -0.17 9.60 8.86
CA VAL A 53 0.12 11.04 9.00
C VAL A 53 -1.12 11.77 9.53
N ALA A 54 -0.97 12.47 10.65
CA ALA A 54 -2.05 13.23 11.27
C ALA A 54 -2.55 14.35 10.33
N GLY A 55 -3.87 14.45 10.18
CA GLY A 55 -4.51 15.40 9.26
C GLY A 55 -4.45 14.98 7.78
N ASN A 56 -3.79 13.87 7.45
CA ASN A 56 -3.72 13.35 6.08
C ASN A 56 -3.65 11.81 6.10
N GLU A 57 -4.70 11.18 6.63
CA GLU A 57 -4.73 9.75 6.96
C GLU A 57 -4.56 8.80 5.76
N LYS A 58 -4.59 9.34 4.53
CA LYS A 58 -4.29 8.59 3.32
C LYS A 58 -2.83 8.14 3.21
N TYR A 59 -1.93 8.82 3.93
CA TYR A 59 -0.50 8.50 4.00
C TYR A 59 -0.20 7.61 5.20
N ILE A 60 0.21 6.37 4.91
CA ILE A 60 0.59 5.37 5.90
C ILE A 60 2.11 5.38 6.08
N ILE A 61 2.54 5.43 7.34
CA ILE A 61 3.95 5.50 7.73
C ILE A 61 4.44 4.08 7.99
N TYR A 62 5.28 3.58 7.09
CA TYR A 62 6.01 2.31 7.27
C TYR A 62 7.39 2.59 7.85
N GLU A 63 8.12 1.53 8.17
CA GLU A 63 9.46 1.65 8.72
C GLU A 63 10.43 2.37 7.78
N HIS A 64 10.34 2.19 6.47
CA HIS A 64 11.33 2.77 5.54
C HIS A 64 10.76 3.74 4.50
N PHE A 65 9.44 3.95 4.48
CA PHE A 65 8.80 4.85 3.54
C PHE A 65 7.43 5.31 4.06
N VAL A 66 6.92 6.40 3.50
CA VAL A 66 5.50 6.75 3.61
C VAL A 66 4.84 6.41 2.29
N TYR A 67 3.66 5.78 2.34
CA TYR A 67 2.95 5.37 1.14
C TYR A 67 1.50 5.84 1.18
N ASN A 68 1.04 6.36 0.05
CA ASN A 68 -0.34 6.69 -0.18
C ASN A 68 -0.98 5.61 -1.07
N HIS A 69 -1.81 4.77 -0.47
CA HIS A 69 -2.48 3.67 -1.18
C HIS A 69 -3.47 4.13 -2.24
N TYR A 70 -3.92 5.39 -2.19
CA TYR A 70 -4.94 5.92 -3.09
C TYR A 70 -4.40 6.33 -4.45
N ASN A 71 -3.18 6.87 -4.50
CA ASN A 71 -2.54 7.35 -5.74
C ASN A 71 -1.18 6.67 -6.01
N GLY A 72 -0.69 5.83 -5.10
CA GLY A 72 0.57 5.09 -5.23
C GLY A 72 1.81 5.94 -4.98
N GLU A 73 1.68 7.15 -4.45
CA GLU A 73 2.84 7.98 -4.09
C GLU A 73 3.64 7.32 -2.97
N LEU A 74 4.95 7.20 -3.19
CA LEU A 74 5.91 6.68 -2.23
C LEU A 74 6.94 7.75 -1.90
N PHE A 75 7.14 7.99 -0.62
CA PHE A 75 8.11 8.95 -0.10
C PHE A 75 9.19 8.20 0.67
N THR A 76 10.42 8.28 0.17
CA THR A 76 11.61 7.89 0.93
C THR A 76 11.77 8.77 2.18
N PRO A 77 12.62 8.43 3.16
CA PRO A 77 12.70 9.20 4.40
C PRO A 77 13.09 10.68 4.22
N LEU A 78 13.91 11.00 3.21
CA LEU A 78 14.21 12.39 2.84
C LEU A 78 12.96 13.11 2.29
N GLN A 79 12.27 12.49 1.33
CA GLN A 79 11.06 13.05 0.71
C GLN A 79 9.93 13.19 1.72
N ALA A 80 9.81 12.29 2.69
CA ALA A 80 8.81 12.36 3.74
C ALA A 80 9.06 13.57 4.67
N LEU A 81 10.32 13.89 4.97
CA LEU A 81 10.66 15.12 5.72
C LEU A 81 10.39 16.40 4.91
N GLU A 82 10.50 16.34 3.58
CA GLU A 82 10.07 17.43 2.70
C GLU A 82 8.57 17.64 2.77
N GLU A 83 7.82 16.59 2.46
CA GLU A 83 6.37 16.64 2.26
C GLU A 83 5.63 16.97 3.56
N PHE A 84 5.96 16.29 4.65
CA PHE A 84 5.15 16.34 5.88
C PHE A 84 5.67 17.34 6.92
N PHE A 85 6.90 17.80 6.76
CA PHE A 85 7.55 18.77 7.65
C PHE A 85 8.05 20.05 6.94
N GLY A 86 7.96 20.14 5.61
CA GLY A 86 8.35 21.33 4.85
C GLY A 86 9.85 21.62 4.93
N LEU A 87 10.68 20.58 5.05
CA LEU A 87 12.12 20.73 5.25
C LEU A 87 12.86 20.65 3.92
N LEU A 88 13.85 21.51 3.70
CA LEU A 88 14.76 21.46 2.57
C LEU A 88 15.87 20.43 2.80
N PHE A 89 16.49 19.96 1.71
CA PHE A 89 17.52 18.90 1.76
C PHE A 89 18.59 19.06 2.86
N PRO A 90 19.21 20.24 3.10
CA PRO A 90 20.20 20.37 4.18
C PRO A 90 19.61 20.12 5.58
N GLN A 91 18.34 20.46 5.79
CA GLN A 91 17.62 20.25 7.05
C GLN A 91 17.23 18.78 7.20
N GLN A 92 16.72 18.18 6.13
CA GLN A 92 16.36 16.75 6.07
C GLN A 92 17.60 15.89 6.42
N ALA A 93 18.73 16.13 5.74
CA ALA A 93 19.97 15.40 5.95
C ALA A 93 20.54 15.60 7.36
N TYR A 94 20.43 16.82 7.92
CA TYR A 94 20.82 17.08 9.30
C TYR A 94 19.98 16.28 10.31
N ILE A 95 18.66 16.29 10.15
CA ILE A 95 17.73 15.55 11.01
C ILE A 95 17.97 14.05 10.92
N LEU A 96 18.00 13.49 9.71
CA LEU A 96 18.25 12.05 9.53
C LEU A 96 19.61 11.64 10.06
N ASN A 97 20.67 12.43 9.85
CA ASN A 97 21.98 12.13 10.39
C ASN A 97 21.99 12.14 11.92
N TYR A 98 21.34 13.13 12.54
CA TYR A 98 21.22 13.20 13.99
C TYR A 98 20.41 12.03 14.53
N PHE A 99 19.27 11.74 13.92
CA PHE A 99 18.42 10.62 14.30
C PHE A 99 19.18 9.30 14.19
N TYR A 100 19.82 9.03 13.06
CA TYR A 100 20.55 7.79 12.80
C TYR A 100 21.71 7.56 13.77
N TYR A 101 22.51 8.58 14.10
CA TYR A 101 23.74 8.38 14.89
C TYR A 101 23.65 8.80 16.36
N LYS A 102 22.68 9.64 16.76
CA LYS A 102 22.65 10.27 18.09
C LYS A 102 21.44 9.92 18.93
N VAL A 103 20.33 9.54 18.31
CA VAL A 103 19.10 9.19 19.04
C VAL A 103 19.14 7.73 19.46
N ASN A 104 18.71 7.42 20.69
CA ASN A 104 18.53 6.04 21.14
C ASN A 104 17.19 5.49 20.62
N LYS A 105 17.24 4.42 19.83
CA LYS A 105 16.05 3.85 19.19
C LYS A 105 15.26 2.96 20.15
N GLY A 106 15.95 2.34 21.13
CA GLY A 106 15.30 1.50 22.14
C GLY A 106 14.29 2.30 22.97
N ASP A 107 14.68 3.50 23.41
CA ASP A 107 13.78 4.37 24.20
C ASP A 107 12.50 4.74 23.43
N ILE A 108 12.62 4.95 22.11
CA ILE A 108 11.46 5.27 21.26
C ILE A 108 10.61 4.01 21.04
N GLU A 109 11.24 2.85 20.84
CA GLU A 109 10.53 1.58 20.68
C GLU A 109 9.72 1.22 21.93
N ASP A 110 10.31 1.38 23.12
CA ASP A 110 9.63 1.14 24.40
C ASP A 110 8.49 2.14 24.63
N TYR A 111 8.72 3.41 24.27
CA TYR A 111 7.68 4.43 24.26
C TYR A 111 6.52 4.04 23.33
N ILE A 112 6.83 3.56 22.12
CA ILE A 112 5.84 3.12 21.14
C ILE A 112 5.00 1.98 21.72
N LYS A 113 5.64 0.92 22.23
CA LYS A 113 4.95 -0.24 22.82
C LYS A 113 4.04 0.14 24.00
N THR A 114 4.44 1.14 24.78
CA THR A 114 3.69 1.58 25.96
C THR A 114 2.48 2.44 25.59
N ASN A 115 2.65 3.40 24.67
CA ASN A 115 1.64 4.42 24.38
C ASN A 115 0.74 4.07 23.20
N TYR A 116 1.24 3.24 22.27
CA TYR A 116 0.48 2.73 21.14
C TYR A 116 0.18 1.26 21.42
N ARG A 117 -1.10 0.93 21.62
CA ARG A 117 -1.57 -0.45 21.75
C ARG A 117 -1.45 -1.18 20.41
N LEU A 118 -0.22 -1.49 20.02
CA LEU A 118 0.07 -2.43 18.96
C LEU A 118 -0.24 -3.83 19.52
N PRO A 119 -1.02 -4.68 18.84
CA PRO A 119 -1.16 -6.07 19.27
C PRO A 119 0.24 -6.70 19.36
N SER A 120 0.42 -7.55 20.37
CA SER A 120 1.68 -8.25 20.67
C SER A 120 2.36 -8.74 19.39
N GLN A 121 3.62 -8.33 19.22
CA GLN A 121 4.48 -8.55 18.06
C GLN A 121 4.42 -9.98 17.51
N THR A 122 3.84 -10.16 16.33
CA THR A 122 4.26 -11.22 15.41
C THR A 122 5.34 -10.63 14.51
N THR A 123 6.60 -10.99 14.80
CA THR A 123 7.79 -11.06 13.92
C THR A 123 8.10 -9.88 12.96
N PRO A 124 9.38 -9.59 12.64
CA PRO A 124 9.70 -8.55 11.66
C PRO A 124 9.14 -8.99 10.30
N ILE A 125 8.10 -8.32 9.82
CA ILE A 125 7.52 -8.56 8.50
C ILE A 125 8.50 -7.96 7.49
N ALA A 126 9.30 -8.82 6.84
CA ALA A 126 9.89 -8.51 5.55
C ALA A 126 8.79 -7.93 4.65
N CYS A 127 9.04 -6.85 3.91
CA CYS A 127 8.10 -6.15 3.02
C CYS A 127 7.08 -7.09 2.33
N ASP A 128 5.97 -7.38 3.00
CA ASP A 128 4.83 -8.06 2.45
C ASP A 128 3.70 -7.04 2.51
N VAL A 129 3.36 -6.51 1.35
CA VAL A 129 2.11 -5.76 1.19
C VAL A 129 0.98 -6.74 1.55
N ASP A 130 0.29 -6.51 2.67
CA ASP A 130 -0.88 -7.31 3.04
C ASP A 130 -2.05 -6.96 2.12
N LEU A 131 -2.09 -7.62 0.95
CA LEU A 131 -3.13 -7.44 -0.05
C LEU A 131 -4.51 -7.88 0.48
N ASN A 132 -4.55 -8.81 1.44
CA ASN A 132 -5.80 -9.23 2.08
C ASN A 132 -6.37 -8.07 2.90
N TYR A 133 -5.52 -7.34 3.62
CA TYR A 133 -5.90 -6.12 4.34
C TYR A 133 -6.29 -4.97 3.41
N ILE A 134 -5.57 -4.74 2.30
CA ILE A 134 -5.94 -3.71 1.31
C ILE A 134 -7.34 -3.99 0.76
N ILE A 135 -7.63 -5.25 0.48
CA ILE A 135 -8.96 -5.68 0.07
C ILE A 135 -9.97 -5.39 1.20
N TYR A 136 -9.68 -5.76 2.45
CA TYR A 136 -10.58 -5.49 3.56
C TYR A 136 -10.85 -3.99 3.83
N GLU A 137 -9.85 -3.10 3.70
CA GLU A 137 -9.98 -1.66 3.98
C GLU A 137 -10.47 -0.79 2.82
N ASP A 138 -10.26 -1.17 1.55
CA ASP A 138 -10.84 -0.47 0.38
C ASP A 138 -12.38 -0.67 0.26
N GLY A 139 -13.01 -1.21 1.31
CA GLY A 139 -14.46 -1.27 1.47
C GLY A 139 -15.10 -2.37 0.65
N PHE A 140 -14.99 -3.62 1.10
CA PHE A 140 -15.95 -4.63 0.64
C PHE A 140 -17.28 -4.41 1.33
N VAL A 141 -18.14 -3.68 0.63
CA VAL A 141 -19.54 -3.66 0.99
C VAL A 141 -20.07 -5.10 0.89
N ALA A 142 -20.90 -5.48 1.86
CA ALA A 142 -21.71 -6.68 1.79
C ALA A 142 -22.43 -6.78 0.42
N PRO A 143 -22.90 -7.97 0.01
CA PRO A 143 -23.68 -8.18 -1.23
C PRO A 143 -24.86 -7.21 -1.45
N GLU A 144 -25.21 -6.42 -0.45
CA GLU A 144 -26.28 -5.43 -0.43
C GLU A 144 -25.96 -4.08 -1.10
N SER A 145 -24.70 -3.70 -1.38
CA SER A 145 -24.49 -2.51 -2.24
C SER A 145 -24.56 -2.86 -3.72
N HIS A 146 -25.79 -2.90 -4.23
CA HIS A 146 -26.07 -3.07 -5.65
C HIS A 146 -25.29 -2.11 -6.55
N TYR A 147 -24.91 -0.93 -6.08
CA TYR A 147 -24.32 0.12 -6.92
C TYR A 147 -22.98 -0.27 -7.57
N PHE A 148 -22.01 -0.79 -6.80
CA PHE A 148 -20.69 -1.11 -7.34
C PHE A 148 -20.74 -2.28 -8.32
N TYR A 149 -21.51 -3.34 -8.02
CA TYR A 149 -21.70 -4.45 -8.95
C TYR A 149 -22.46 -4.01 -10.20
N THR A 150 -23.48 -3.18 -10.06
CA THR A 150 -24.19 -2.60 -11.21
C THR A 150 -23.23 -1.81 -12.10
N ARG A 151 -22.28 -1.08 -11.52
CA ARG A 151 -21.27 -0.32 -12.26
C ARG A 151 -20.26 -1.22 -12.96
N ALA A 152 -19.76 -2.27 -12.31
CA ALA A 152 -18.88 -3.26 -12.92
C ALA A 152 -19.56 -3.91 -14.14
N ILE A 153 -20.81 -4.35 -13.94
CA ILE A 153 -21.64 -4.95 -14.98
C ILE A 153 -21.87 -3.93 -16.10
N ALA A 154 -22.27 -2.70 -15.80
CA ALA A 154 -22.52 -1.68 -16.82
C ALA A 154 -21.27 -1.39 -17.66
N TYR A 155 -20.10 -1.26 -17.04
CA TYR A 155 -18.86 -1.03 -17.78
C TYR A 155 -18.48 -2.23 -18.66
N LEU A 156 -18.43 -3.44 -18.10
CA LEU A 156 -18.00 -4.64 -18.82
C LEU A 156 -19.01 -5.06 -19.90
N TYR A 157 -20.30 -5.00 -19.61
CA TYR A 157 -21.36 -5.33 -20.57
C TYR A 157 -21.46 -4.28 -21.68
N ASN A 158 -21.56 -2.99 -21.33
CA ASN A 158 -21.80 -1.95 -22.35
C ASN A 158 -20.55 -1.69 -23.21
N ASN A 159 -19.36 -1.62 -22.59
CA ASN A 159 -18.13 -1.21 -23.27
C ASN A 159 -17.29 -2.38 -23.78
N ARG A 160 -17.32 -3.53 -23.11
CA ARG A 160 -16.50 -4.71 -23.47
C ARG A 160 -17.33 -5.84 -24.07
N LYS A 161 -18.66 -5.72 -24.08
CA LYS A 161 -19.60 -6.72 -24.63
C LYS A 161 -19.47 -8.09 -23.96
N ILE A 162 -19.05 -8.12 -22.70
CA ILE A 162 -18.97 -9.34 -21.91
C ILE A 162 -20.34 -9.61 -21.29
N ASP A 163 -20.85 -10.83 -21.44
CA ASP A 163 -22.15 -11.21 -20.91
C ASP A 163 -22.24 -11.11 -19.39
N ARG A 164 -23.43 -10.72 -18.90
CA ARG A 164 -23.68 -10.49 -17.47
C ARG A 164 -23.39 -11.72 -16.63
N ASP A 165 -23.70 -12.91 -17.15
CA ASP A 165 -23.50 -14.17 -16.42
C ASP A 165 -22.01 -14.46 -16.18
N ILE A 166 -21.15 -14.14 -17.16
CA ILE A 166 -19.69 -14.27 -17.02
C ILE A 166 -19.19 -13.29 -15.95
N ILE A 167 -19.66 -12.04 -16.00
CA ILE A 167 -19.28 -10.99 -15.04
C ILE A 167 -19.70 -11.39 -13.62
N LEU A 168 -20.95 -11.82 -13.45
CA LEU A 168 -21.50 -12.26 -12.17
C LEU A 168 -20.76 -13.49 -11.65
N ASN A 169 -20.39 -14.43 -12.52
CA ASN A 169 -19.60 -15.59 -12.13
C ASN A 169 -18.24 -15.17 -11.52
N PHE A 170 -17.51 -14.26 -12.16
CA PHE A 170 -16.24 -13.74 -11.61
C PHE A 170 -16.42 -13.00 -10.28
N ILE A 171 -17.50 -12.22 -10.15
CA ILE A 171 -17.85 -11.52 -8.91
C ILE A 171 -18.18 -12.50 -7.79
N ASN A 172 -19.06 -13.46 -8.05
CA ASN A 172 -19.51 -14.46 -7.07
C ASN A 172 -18.37 -15.38 -6.64
N GLN A 173 -17.44 -15.66 -7.55
CA GLN A 173 -16.22 -16.40 -7.23
C GLN A 173 -15.15 -15.53 -6.54
N GLY A 174 -15.35 -14.21 -6.41
CA GLY A 174 -14.42 -13.33 -5.71
C GLY A 174 -13.19 -12.92 -6.52
N PHE A 175 -13.10 -13.28 -7.81
CA PHE A 175 -12.01 -12.91 -8.70
C PHE A 175 -12.13 -11.49 -9.25
N LEU A 176 -13.34 -10.93 -9.27
CA LEU A 176 -13.60 -9.57 -9.73
C LEU A 176 -14.30 -8.76 -8.65
N LYS A 177 -13.73 -7.60 -8.36
CA LYS A 177 -14.25 -6.65 -7.38
C LYS A 177 -14.11 -5.22 -7.89
N MET A 178 -14.64 -4.24 -7.16
CA MET A 178 -14.44 -2.82 -7.44
C MET A 178 -13.89 -2.10 -6.22
N ASP A 179 -12.94 -1.19 -6.43
CA ASP A 179 -12.54 -0.28 -5.35
C ASP A 179 -13.61 0.79 -5.14
N THR A 180 -13.87 1.13 -3.87
CA THR A 180 -14.94 2.08 -3.51
C THR A 180 -14.54 3.53 -3.75
N THR A 181 -13.24 3.82 -3.74
CA THR A 181 -12.73 5.18 -3.86
C THR A 181 -12.77 5.71 -5.28
N ASN A 182 -12.27 4.93 -6.24
CA ASN A 182 -12.06 5.38 -7.62
C ASN A 182 -12.95 4.63 -8.61
N ASN A 183 -13.72 3.64 -8.15
CA ASN A 183 -14.53 2.77 -8.98
C ASN A 183 -13.68 2.05 -10.04
N ASN A 184 -12.47 1.63 -9.71
CA ASN A 184 -11.69 0.77 -10.61
C ASN A 184 -12.19 -0.68 -10.49
N LEU A 185 -12.11 -1.43 -11.59
CA LEU A 185 -12.18 -2.89 -11.52
C LEU A 185 -10.90 -3.42 -10.89
N CYS A 186 -11.03 -4.38 -9.99
CA CYS A 186 -9.94 -5.04 -9.29
C CYS A 186 -10.05 -6.54 -9.53
N PHE A 187 -9.11 -7.07 -10.31
CA PHE A 187 -8.97 -8.50 -10.56
C PHE A 187 -8.03 -9.09 -9.52
N ILE A 188 -8.51 -10.08 -8.77
CA ILE A 188 -7.81 -10.64 -7.62
C ILE A 188 -7.15 -11.94 -8.00
N THR A 189 -5.83 -12.01 -7.82
CA THR A 189 -5.07 -13.24 -7.96
C THR A 189 -4.82 -13.85 -6.59
N TYR A 190 -5.23 -15.10 -6.43
CA TYR A 190 -4.98 -15.89 -5.23
C TYR A 190 -3.79 -16.82 -5.46
N LYS A 191 -3.02 -17.08 -4.39
CA LYS A 191 -1.98 -18.12 -4.36
C LYS A 191 -2.59 -19.50 -4.58
N ASP A 192 -3.72 -19.73 -3.93
CA ASP A 192 -4.59 -20.89 -4.15
C ASP A 192 -5.99 -20.38 -4.49
N ALA A 193 -6.37 -20.54 -5.76
CA ALA A 193 -7.65 -20.09 -6.29
C ALA A 193 -8.86 -20.87 -5.72
N LEU A 194 -8.65 -22.10 -5.21
CA LEU A 194 -9.71 -22.89 -4.58
C LEU A 194 -9.94 -22.46 -3.14
N ALA A 195 -8.86 -22.32 -2.38
CA ALA A 195 -8.91 -21.92 -0.98
C ALA A 195 -9.28 -20.44 -0.82
N LYS A 196 -8.83 -19.58 -1.76
CA LYS A 196 -9.01 -18.12 -1.73
C LYS A 196 -8.45 -17.44 -0.48
N ASP A 197 -7.47 -18.09 0.16
CA ASP A 197 -6.97 -17.69 1.47
C ASP A 197 -5.84 -16.65 1.41
N ASP A 198 -5.03 -16.64 0.36
CA ASP A 198 -3.91 -15.69 0.23
C ASP A 198 -3.94 -14.99 -1.12
N ILE A 199 -4.02 -13.66 -1.09
CA ILE A 199 -4.02 -12.80 -2.25
C ILE A 199 -2.60 -12.37 -2.56
N ILE A 200 -2.16 -12.63 -3.79
CA ILE A 200 -0.80 -12.38 -4.24
C ILE A 200 -0.69 -11.26 -5.28
N ALA A 201 -1.80 -10.90 -5.93
CA ALA A 201 -1.86 -9.74 -6.81
C ALA A 201 -3.27 -9.15 -6.92
N ILE A 202 -3.32 -7.85 -7.21
CA ILE A 202 -4.54 -7.12 -7.57
C ILE A 202 -4.23 -6.32 -8.83
N THR A 203 -4.83 -6.72 -9.95
CA THR A 203 -4.72 -6.02 -11.24
C THR A 203 -5.85 -5.00 -11.34
N LYS A 204 -5.52 -3.71 -11.43
CA LYS A 204 -6.51 -2.63 -11.44
C LYS A 204 -6.79 -2.14 -12.87
N LYS A 205 -8.05 -1.91 -13.21
CA LYS A 205 -8.48 -1.30 -14.47
C LYS A 205 -9.45 -0.15 -14.21
N GLY A 206 -9.09 1.04 -14.67
CA GLY A 206 -9.96 2.21 -14.60
C GLY A 206 -11.26 2.02 -15.39
N THR A 207 -12.38 2.49 -14.82
CA THR A 207 -13.68 2.53 -15.51
C THR A 207 -14.06 3.91 -16.04
N THR A 208 -13.34 4.95 -15.59
CA THR A 208 -13.63 6.37 -15.89
C THR A 208 -12.46 7.13 -16.51
N SER A 209 -11.21 6.77 -16.18
CA SER A 209 -9.99 7.36 -16.74
C SER A 209 -9.25 6.35 -17.62
N SER A 210 -8.68 6.82 -18.73
CA SER A 210 -7.76 6.02 -19.58
C SER A 210 -6.38 5.83 -18.97
N GLU A 211 -6.09 6.49 -17.85
CA GLU A 211 -4.82 6.37 -17.15
C GLU A 211 -4.55 4.93 -16.68
N TYR A 212 -3.30 4.52 -16.83
CA TYR A 212 -2.79 3.28 -16.28
C TYR A 212 -2.94 3.29 -14.74
N LYS A 213 -3.41 2.17 -14.19
CA LYS A 213 -3.52 1.97 -12.75
C LYS A 213 -2.50 0.91 -12.36
N ASN A 214 -1.66 1.23 -11.38
CA ASN A 214 -0.62 0.31 -10.93
C ASN A 214 -1.25 -0.94 -10.32
N ASN A 215 -0.74 -2.10 -10.71
CA ASN A 215 -1.08 -3.37 -10.08
C ASN A 215 -0.42 -3.45 -8.71
N LEU A 216 -1.11 -4.05 -7.75
CA LEU A 216 -0.56 -4.35 -6.44
C LEU A 216 -0.08 -5.79 -6.46
N LEU A 217 1.22 -6.02 -6.25
CA LEU A 217 1.83 -7.34 -6.36
C LEU A 217 2.58 -7.66 -5.05
N LYS A 218 2.33 -8.85 -4.50
CA LYS A 218 3.09 -9.41 -3.37
C LYS A 218 4.37 -10.11 -3.84
N GLU A 219 4.34 -10.70 -5.02
CA GLU A 219 5.45 -11.43 -5.63
C GLU A 219 5.85 -10.80 -6.98
N HIS A 220 7.14 -10.88 -7.36
CA HIS A 220 7.59 -10.47 -8.69
C HIS A 220 7.15 -11.50 -9.74
N TYR A 221 6.74 -11.04 -10.93
CA TYR A 221 6.26 -11.87 -12.06
C TYR A 221 4.93 -12.61 -11.80
N THR A 222 3.99 -11.99 -11.07
CA THR A 222 2.65 -12.54 -10.87
C THR A 222 1.68 -12.14 -11.98
N GLY A 223 0.96 -13.11 -12.55
CA GLY A 223 -0.14 -12.92 -13.49
C GLY A 223 -1.50 -13.26 -12.88
N PHE A 224 -2.59 -12.89 -13.56
CA PHE A 224 -3.93 -13.36 -13.20
C PHE A 224 -4.18 -14.74 -13.83
N PHE A 225 -4.57 -15.70 -13.01
CA PHE A 225 -4.88 -17.06 -13.46
C PHE A 225 -6.32 -17.41 -13.13
N TYR A 226 -7.04 -17.95 -14.11
CA TYR A 226 -8.38 -18.46 -13.94
C TYR A 226 -8.48 -19.83 -14.58
N ALA A 227 -9.04 -20.78 -13.84
CA ALA A 227 -9.44 -22.08 -14.35
C ALA A 227 -10.72 -22.51 -13.64
N LYS A 228 -11.48 -23.42 -14.27
CA LYS A 228 -12.65 -24.03 -13.64
C LYS A 228 -12.22 -24.88 -12.43
N LYS A 229 -13.12 -25.02 -11.46
CA LYS A 229 -12.86 -25.68 -10.17
C LYS A 229 -12.30 -27.10 -10.33
N ASP A 230 -12.87 -27.88 -11.23
CA ASP A 230 -12.44 -29.25 -11.57
C ASP A 230 -10.99 -29.30 -12.10
N LEU A 231 -10.61 -28.34 -12.94
CA LEU A 231 -9.24 -28.24 -13.46
C LEU A 231 -8.24 -27.80 -12.38
N LEU A 232 -8.67 -26.91 -11.48
CA LEU A 232 -7.85 -26.49 -10.33
C LEU A 232 -7.59 -27.65 -9.35
N GLU A 233 -8.61 -28.48 -9.09
CA GLU A 233 -8.52 -29.64 -8.19
C GLU A 233 -7.60 -30.73 -8.76
N THR A 234 -7.74 -31.02 -10.05
CA THR A 234 -6.99 -32.09 -10.72
C THR A 234 -5.58 -31.66 -11.15
N LYS A 235 -5.34 -30.34 -11.27
CA LYS A 235 -4.12 -29.74 -11.84
C LYS A 235 -3.78 -30.25 -13.24
N ASN A 236 -4.76 -30.77 -13.97
CA ASN A 236 -4.59 -31.25 -15.34
C ASN A 236 -4.99 -30.15 -16.34
N PHE A 237 -4.01 -29.42 -16.87
CA PHE A 237 -4.23 -28.33 -17.83
C PHE A 237 -3.76 -28.76 -19.23
N GLU A 238 -4.67 -29.36 -20.01
CA GLU A 238 -4.36 -29.82 -21.38
C GLU A 238 -4.12 -28.66 -22.37
N THR A 239 -4.72 -27.50 -22.13
CA THR A 239 -4.56 -26.30 -22.96
C THR A 239 -4.55 -25.06 -22.10
N VAL A 240 -3.64 -24.13 -22.41
CA VAL A 240 -3.48 -22.85 -21.70
C VAL A 240 -3.63 -21.70 -22.70
N TYR A 241 -4.60 -20.82 -22.45
CA TYR A 241 -4.79 -19.59 -23.20
C TYR A 241 -4.16 -18.43 -22.44
N VAL A 242 -3.34 -17.63 -23.12
CA VAL A 242 -2.60 -16.50 -22.53
C VAL A 242 -3.10 -15.20 -23.15
N PHE A 243 -3.46 -14.25 -22.30
CA PHE A 243 -4.02 -12.96 -22.70
C PHE A 243 -3.20 -11.82 -22.11
N GLU A 244 -3.20 -10.67 -22.79
CA GLU A 244 -2.53 -9.45 -22.29
C GLU A 244 -3.23 -8.88 -21.05
N SER A 245 -4.57 -8.96 -21.00
CA SER A 245 -5.34 -8.40 -19.88
C SER A 245 -6.44 -9.34 -19.36
N CYS A 246 -6.81 -9.15 -18.09
CA CYS A 246 -7.92 -9.89 -17.48
C CYS A 246 -9.26 -9.63 -18.18
N VAL A 247 -9.43 -8.47 -18.84
CA VAL A 247 -10.64 -8.14 -19.59
C VAL A 247 -10.70 -8.94 -20.88
N ASP A 248 -9.56 -9.15 -21.56
CA ASP A 248 -9.51 -9.99 -22.77
C ASP A 248 -9.77 -11.45 -22.41
N LEU A 249 -9.22 -11.92 -21.28
CA LEU A 249 -9.53 -13.25 -20.74
C LEU A 249 -11.03 -13.42 -20.46
N MET A 250 -11.70 -12.42 -19.86
CA MET A 250 -13.14 -12.50 -19.61
C MET A 250 -13.99 -12.41 -20.87
N SER A 251 -13.47 -11.78 -21.92
CA SER A 251 -14.17 -11.64 -23.20
C SER A 251 -14.08 -12.91 -24.04
N PHE A 252 -13.04 -13.70 -23.82
CA PHE A 252 -12.84 -15.03 -24.40
C PHE A 252 -13.72 -16.08 -23.72
#